data_AF-A0A251TPI9-F1
#
_entry.id   AF-A0A251TPI9-F1
#
_cell.length_a   1.000
_cell.length_b   1.000
_cell.length_c   1.000
_cell.angle_alpha   90.00
_cell.angle_beta   90.00
_cell.angle_gamma   90.00
#
_symmetry.space_group_name_H-M   'P 1'
#
loop_
_entity.id
_entity.type
_entity.pdbx_description
1 polymer ?
#
loop_
_entity_poly.entity_id
_entity_poly.type
_entity_poly.pdbx_seq_one_letter_code
_entity_poly.pdbx_strand_id
1 'polypeptide(L)'
;MSGGVPPPPSSTLLSFQHLTSAAIAITLAISGMVPIQHLAFIPLSFFYTLFLSKTAYPTLSTTLPPPIFAAHLRLLTAYVSVGAVVGLVLPVAYIVHGVLNDDTEGVKPAAPHLFLLACQVVMEGVTFAGGFSLPVRVFVPVAYNAVRMYAVFDWVKSEVVKGGGRWLSLANLVFWGFNLFGFLLPVYMPKAFKKYYDDVKDKDT
;
A
#
# COMPACT_ATOMS: atom_id res chain seq x y z
N MET A 1 45.54 -0.43 -16.09
CA MET A 1 44.33 -0.44 -16.95
C MET A 1 43.13 -0.34 -16.05
N SER A 2 42.36 0.75 -16.19
CA SER A 2 41.30 1.17 -15.27
C SER A 2 40.12 0.19 -15.30
N GLY A 3 39.79 -0.42 -14.16
CA GLY A 3 38.58 -1.22 -13.99
C GLY A 3 37.36 -0.31 -13.95
N GLY A 4 36.62 -0.25 -15.05
CA GLY A 4 35.42 0.57 -15.17
C GLY A 4 34.39 0.20 -14.11
N VAL A 5 34.04 1.17 -13.26
CA VAL A 5 32.86 1.11 -12.40
C VAL A 5 31.63 0.94 -13.32
N PRO A 6 30.79 -0.08 -13.13
CA PRO A 6 29.58 -0.21 -13.93
C PRO A 6 28.69 1.02 -13.71
N PRO A 7 28.04 1.53 -14.77
CA PRO A 7 27.18 2.70 -14.65
C PRO A 7 26.06 2.43 -13.64
N PRO A 8 25.62 3.46 -12.88
CA PRO A 8 24.51 3.31 -11.95
C PRO A 8 23.28 2.80 -12.70
N PRO A 9 22.48 1.88 -12.12
CA PRO A 9 21.28 1.40 -12.77
C PRO A 9 20.38 2.59 -13.10
N SER A 10 20.03 2.67 -14.39
CA SER A 10 19.16 3.69 -14.97
C SER A 10 17.83 3.80 -14.22
N SER A 11 17.34 5.03 -14.06
CA SER A 11 16.04 5.40 -13.50
C SER A 11 15.01 4.26 -13.55
N THR A 12 14.72 3.68 -12.38
CA THR A 12 13.71 2.64 -12.21
C THR A 12 12.36 3.18 -12.66
N LEU A 13 12.00 2.91 -13.92
CA LEU A 13 10.67 3.12 -14.43
C LEU A 13 9.68 2.40 -13.53
N LEU A 14 8.55 3.05 -13.24
CA LEU A 14 7.48 2.45 -12.47
C LEU A 14 7.05 1.13 -13.14
N SER A 15 7.12 0.02 -12.40
CA SER A 15 6.62 -1.29 -12.84
C SER A 15 5.20 -1.18 -13.39
N PHE A 16 4.85 -2.07 -14.33
CA PHE A 16 3.50 -2.20 -14.89
C PHE A 16 2.41 -2.21 -13.80
N GLN A 17 2.67 -2.90 -12.68
CA GLN A 17 1.75 -2.93 -11.53
C GLN A 17 1.49 -1.53 -10.93
N HIS A 18 2.51 -0.69 -10.80
CA HIS A 18 2.35 0.67 -10.31
C HIS A 18 1.55 1.53 -11.28
N LEU A 19 1.77 1.36 -12.59
CA LEU A 19 1.02 2.06 -13.64
C LEU A 19 -0.47 1.63 -13.65
N THR A 20 -0.75 0.33 -13.55
CA THR A 20 -2.13 -0.18 -13.44
C THR A 20 -2.81 0.34 -12.18
N SER A 21 -2.10 0.35 -11.05
CA SER A 21 -2.65 0.89 -9.79
C SER A 21 -2.93 2.39 -9.89
N ALA A 22 -2.03 3.16 -10.53
CA ALA A 22 -2.26 4.58 -10.78
C ALA A 22 -3.49 4.81 -11.67
N ALA A 23 -3.66 4.02 -12.74
CA ALA A 23 -4.83 4.10 -13.60
C ALA A 23 -6.13 3.82 -12.82
N ILE A 24 -6.17 2.75 -12.02
CA ILE A 24 -7.31 2.42 -11.15
C ILE A 24 -7.62 3.59 -10.20
N ALA A 25 -6.59 4.12 -9.52
CA ALA A 25 -6.76 5.22 -8.59
C ALA A 25 -7.32 6.49 -9.26
N ILE A 26 -6.79 6.86 -10.43
CA ILE A 26 -7.23 8.04 -11.20
C ILE A 26 -8.68 7.85 -11.67
N THR A 27 -9.02 6.68 -12.22
CA THR A 27 -10.38 6.37 -12.65
C THR A 27 -11.37 6.50 -11.49
N LEU A 28 -11.06 5.92 -10.32
CA LEU A 28 -11.93 6.01 -9.14
C LEU A 28 -12.01 7.44 -8.60
N ALA A 29 -10.92 8.20 -8.60
CA ALA A 29 -10.93 9.59 -8.15
C ALA A 29 -11.86 10.47 -9.00
N ILE A 30 -11.85 10.28 -10.33
CA ILE A 30 -12.67 11.06 -11.26
C ILE A 30 -14.13 10.57 -11.28
N SER A 31 -14.39 9.31 -10.90
CA SER A 31 -15.75 8.74 -10.89
C SER A 31 -16.72 9.40 -9.90
N GLY A 32 -16.23 10.17 -8.92
CA GLY A 32 -17.06 10.73 -7.83
C GLY A 32 -17.49 9.71 -6.76
N MET A 33 -17.04 8.45 -6.85
CA MET A 33 -17.34 7.40 -5.87
C MET A 33 -16.45 7.45 -4.62
N VAL A 34 -15.39 8.27 -4.64
CA VAL A 34 -14.42 8.40 -3.54
C VAL A 34 -14.69 9.68 -2.74
N PRO A 35 -14.95 9.58 -1.42
CA PRO A 35 -15.08 10.73 -0.54
C PRO A 35 -13.85 11.66 -0.54
N ILE A 36 -14.08 12.96 -0.43
CA ILE A 36 -13.02 13.99 -0.46
C ILE A 36 -11.97 13.81 0.64
N GLN A 37 -12.34 13.23 1.79
CA GLN A 37 -11.41 12.94 2.90
C GLN A 37 -10.33 11.95 2.46
N HIS A 38 -10.68 10.94 1.66
CA HIS A 38 -9.72 9.98 1.13
C HIS A 38 -8.86 10.57 0.02
N LEU A 39 -9.41 11.47 -0.80
CA LEU A 39 -8.63 12.24 -1.78
C LEU A 39 -7.61 13.15 -1.09
N ALA A 40 -8.03 13.89 -0.06
CA ALA A 40 -7.17 14.77 0.72
C ALA A 40 -6.06 14.03 1.48
N PHE A 41 -6.33 12.79 1.92
CA PHE A 41 -5.33 11.93 2.56
C PHE A 41 -4.12 11.65 1.65
N ILE A 42 -4.28 11.57 0.33
CA ILE A 42 -3.17 11.26 -0.59
C ILE A 42 -2.06 12.32 -0.54
N PRO A 43 -2.30 13.62 -0.82
CA PRO A 43 -1.27 14.64 -0.71
C PRO A 43 -0.78 14.80 0.73
N LEU A 44 -1.65 14.74 1.74
CA LEU A 44 -1.22 14.83 3.15
C LEU A 44 -0.22 13.73 3.51
N SER A 45 -0.54 12.47 3.19
CA SER A 45 0.33 11.33 3.47
C SER A 45 1.64 11.39 2.70
N PHE A 46 1.61 11.88 1.44
CA PHE A 46 2.81 12.10 0.64
C PHE A 46 3.74 13.14 1.28
N PHE A 47 3.23 14.33 1.61
CA PHE A 47 4.04 15.37 2.24
C PHE A 47 4.55 14.95 3.62
N TYR A 48 3.75 14.24 4.40
CA TYR A 48 4.19 13.72 5.68
C TYR A 48 5.27 12.63 5.54
N THR A 49 5.19 11.80 4.50
CA THR A 49 6.25 10.83 4.16
C THR A 49 7.56 11.54 3.84
N LEU A 50 7.51 12.64 3.08
CA LEU A 50 8.69 13.46 2.80
C LEU A 50 9.25 14.12 4.07
N PHE A 51 8.37 14.61 4.94
CA PHE A 51 8.75 15.16 6.24
C PHE A 51 9.50 14.11 7.07
N LEU A 52 8.91 12.92 7.28
CA LEU A 52 9.54 11.83 8.04
C LEU A 52 10.90 11.43 7.46
N SER A 53 11.02 11.37 6.14
CA SER A 53 12.28 11.05 5.43
C SER A 53 13.38 12.07 5.72
N LYS A 54 13.04 13.35 5.84
CA LYS A 54 14.04 14.41 6.08
C LYS A 54 14.35 14.61 7.57
N THR A 55 13.39 14.43 8.46
CA THR A 55 13.52 14.86 9.85
C THR A 55 13.74 13.73 10.84
N ALA A 56 13.04 12.60 10.68
CA ALA A 56 13.03 11.52 11.66
C ALA A 56 13.88 10.32 11.24
N TYR A 57 13.84 9.97 9.94
CA TYR A 57 14.47 8.75 9.41
C TYR A 57 15.19 9.02 8.08
N PRO A 58 16.28 9.81 8.08
CA PRO A 58 17.09 10.04 6.89
C PRO A 58 17.65 8.73 6.32
N THR A 59 17.81 8.67 4.99
CA THR A 59 18.42 7.52 4.31
C THR A 59 19.89 7.42 4.70
N LEU A 60 20.24 6.34 5.40
CA LEU A 60 21.60 6.11 5.92
C LEU A 60 22.51 5.53 4.84
N SER A 61 22.01 4.58 4.05
CA SER A 61 22.81 3.86 3.05
C SER A 61 22.08 3.86 1.71
N THR A 62 22.83 4.09 0.62
CA THR A 62 22.32 4.01 -0.76
C THR A 62 22.22 2.57 -1.26
N THR A 63 22.85 1.63 -0.57
CA THR A 63 22.75 0.20 -0.84
C THR A 63 21.42 -0.33 -0.33
N LEU A 64 20.64 -0.97 -1.22
CA LEU A 64 19.37 -1.56 -0.81
C LEU A 64 19.61 -2.66 0.24
N PRO A 65 19.04 -2.54 1.45
CA PRO A 65 19.15 -3.60 2.44
C PRO A 65 18.46 -4.87 1.95
N PRO A 66 18.97 -6.07 2.30
CA PRO A 66 18.30 -7.31 1.96
C PRO A 66 16.87 -7.35 2.54
N PRO A 67 15.91 -8.02 1.87
CA PRO A 67 14.53 -8.11 2.34
C PRO A 67 14.44 -8.64 3.77
N ILE A 68 13.65 -8.00 4.64
CA ILE A 68 13.52 -8.40 6.07
C ILE A 68 13.09 -9.88 6.20
N PHE A 69 12.32 -10.39 5.24
CA PHE A 69 11.73 -11.74 5.27
C PHE A 69 12.32 -12.70 4.23
N ALA A 70 13.60 -12.54 3.87
CA ALA A 70 14.25 -13.41 2.88
C ALA A 70 14.12 -14.92 3.18
N ALA A 71 14.02 -15.33 4.46
CA ALA A 71 13.89 -16.73 4.85
C ALA A 71 12.52 -17.36 4.50
N HIS A 72 11.46 -16.58 4.30
CA HIS A 72 10.09 -17.07 4.12
C HIS A 72 9.42 -16.57 2.83
N LEU A 73 10.24 -16.31 1.79
CA LEU A 73 9.80 -15.74 0.51
C LEU A 73 8.55 -16.43 -0.07
N ARG A 74 8.48 -17.76 -0.09
CA ARG A 74 7.32 -18.50 -0.66
C ARG A 74 6.00 -18.21 0.06
N LEU A 75 6.02 -18.20 1.39
CA LEU A 75 4.83 -17.92 2.20
C LEU A 75 4.41 -16.46 2.04
N LEU A 76 5.38 -15.54 2.05
CA LEU A 76 5.13 -14.13 1.85
C LEU A 76 4.56 -13.85 0.45
N THR A 77 5.10 -14.49 -0.59
CA THR A 77 4.56 -14.40 -1.95
C THR A 77 3.13 -14.90 -2.00
N ALA A 78 2.83 -16.08 -1.45
CA ALA A 78 1.47 -16.61 -1.41
C ALA A 78 0.50 -15.66 -0.67
N TYR A 79 0.92 -15.13 0.48
CA TYR A 79 0.15 -14.16 1.25
C TYR A 79 -0.15 -12.88 0.47
N VAL A 80 0.87 -12.29 -0.19
CA VAL A 80 0.72 -11.09 -1.01
C VAL A 80 -0.15 -11.37 -2.24
N SER A 81 -0.02 -12.53 -2.87
CA SER A 81 -0.88 -12.94 -3.99
C SER A 81 -2.35 -13.05 -3.58
N VAL A 82 -2.64 -13.68 -2.43
CA VAL A 82 -4.00 -13.73 -1.88
C VAL A 82 -4.51 -12.32 -1.60
N GLY A 83 -3.69 -11.46 -1.00
CA GLY A 83 -4.05 -10.07 -0.75
C GLY A 83 -4.36 -9.27 -2.02
N ALA A 84 -3.61 -9.49 -3.10
CA ALA A 84 -3.87 -8.87 -4.40
C ALA A 84 -5.20 -9.34 -4.99
N VAL A 85 -5.54 -10.62 -4.88
CA VAL A 85 -6.83 -11.13 -5.35
C VAL A 85 -7.98 -10.53 -4.52
N VAL A 86 -7.89 -10.59 -3.19
CA VAL A 86 -8.96 -10.18 -2.27
C VAL A 86 -9.18 -8.66 -2.27
N GLY A 87 -8.10 -7.87 -2.29
CA GLY A 87 -8.17 -6.41 -2.18
C GLY A 87 -8.15 -5.64 -3.50
N LEU A 88 -7.67 -6.23 -4.59
CA LEU A 88 -7.58 -5.55 -5.89
C LEU A 88 -8.46 -6.21 -6.95
N VAL A 89 -8.22 -7.47 -7.29
CA VAL A 89 -8.88 -8.11 -8.43
C VAL A 89 -10.39 -8.27 -8.20
N LEU A 90 -10.80 -8.83 -7.06
CA LEU A 90 -12.22 -9.05 -6.76
C LEU A 90 -12.98 -7.72 -6.59
N PRO A 91 -12.48 -6.70 -5.87
CA PRO A 91 -13.16 -5.41 -5.79
C PRO A 91 -13.24 -4.67 -7.13
N VAL A 92 -12.21 -4.76 -8.00
CA VAL A 92 -12.29 -4.23 -9.37
C VAL A 92 -13.43 -4.90 -10.12
N ALA A 93 -13.48 -6.24 -10.12
CA ALA A 93 -14.54 -6.99 -10.82
C ALA A 93 -15.93 -6.63 -10.28
N TYR A 94 -16.07 -6.51 -8.96
CA TYR A 94 -17.32 -6.11 -8.30
C TYR A 94 -17.79 -4.72 -8.75
N ILE A 95 -16.89 -3.71 -8.74
CA ILE A 95 -17.23 -2.35 -9.16
C ILE A 95 -17.56 -2.30 -10.65
N VAL A 96 -16.75 -2.92 -11.50
CA VAL A 96 -16.99 -2.96 -12.96
C VAL A 96 -18.33 -3.63 -13.26
N HIS A 97 -18.62 -4.75 -12.61
CA HIS A 97 -19.90 -5.44 -12.77
C HIS A 97 -21.08 -4.55 -12.37
N GLY A 98 -21.01 -3.84 -11.24
CA GLY A 98 -22.10 -2.93 -10.84
C GLY A 98 -22.28 -1.76 -11.81
N VAL A 99 -21.18 -1.15 -12.25
CA VAL A 99 -21.23 -0.03 -13.22
C VAL A 99 -21.84 -0.48 -14.55
N LEU A 100 -21.49 -1.68 -15.05
CA LEU A 100 -22.06 -2.22 -16.29
C LEU A 100 -23.55 -2.56 -16.19
N ASN A 101 -24.07 -2.75 -14.97
CA ASN A 101 -25.48 -3.02 -14.68
C ASN A 101 -26.21 -1.79 -14.12
N ASP A 102 -25.67 -0.58 -14.31
CA ASP A 102 -26.22 0.70 -13.82
C ASP A 102 -26.41 0.78 -12.28
N ASP A 103 -25.79 -0.12 -11.51
CA ASP A 103 -25.84 -0.17 -10.03
C ASP A 103 -24.64 0.53 -9.39
N THR A 104 -24.39 1.79 -9.80
CA THR A 104 -23.25 2.56 -9.28
C THR A 104 -23.37 2.82 -7.78
N GLU A 105 -24.59 3.07 -7.28
CA GLU A 105 -24.85 3.32 -5.85
C GLU A 105 -24.74 2.05 -4.98
N GLY A 106 -24.92 0.86 -5.56
CA GLY A 106 -24.63 -0.42 -4.91
C GLY A 106 -23.14 -0.61 -4.66
N VAL A 107 -22.30 -0.32 -5.66
CA VAL A 107 -20.86 -0.60 -5.59
C VAL A 107 -20.00 0.54 -5.03
N LYS A 108 -20.56 1.74 -4.92
CA LYS A 108 -19.91 2.94 -4.35
C LYS A 108 -19.17 2.71 -3.03
N PRO A 109 -19.70 1.94 -2.06
CA PRO A 109 -19.00 1.72 -0.80
C PRO A 109 -17.67 0.96 -0.93
N ALA A 110 -17.47 0.18 -2.00
CA ALA A 110 -16.22 -0.54 -2.26
C ALA A 110 -15.11 0.36 -2.85
N ALA A 111 -15.49 1.46 -3.52
CA ALA A 111 -14.55 2.31 -4.24
C ALA A 111 -13.46 2.96 -3.36
N PRO A 112 -13.76 3.50 -2.16
CA PRO A 112 -12.74 4.10 -1.30
C PRO A 112 -11.69 3.09 -0.83
N HIS A 113 -12.10 1.85 -0.56
CA HIS A 113 -11.18 0.76 -0.22
C HIS A 113 -10.19 0.50 -1.36
N LEU A 114 -10.72 0.30 -2.57
CA LEU A 114 -9.92 -0.01 -3.75
C LEU A 114 -9.00 1.15 -4.14
N PHE A 115 -9.52 2.39 -4.08
CA PHE A 115 -8.76 3.62 -4.30
C PHE A 115 -7.55 3.72 -3.37
N LEU A 116 -7.77 3.56 -2.05
CA LEU A 116 -6.69 3.65 -1.07
C LEU A 116 -5.65 2.54 -1.26
N LEU A 117 -6.06 1.31 -1.60
CA LEU A 117 -5.11 0.23 -1.88
C LEU A 117 -4.27 0.54 -3.12
N ALA A 118 -4.88 1.03 -4.20
CA ALA A 118 -4.19 1.39 -5.42
C ALA A 118 -3.18 2.53 -5.18
N CYS A 119 -3.56 3.57 -4.44
CA CYS A 119 -2.65 4.64 -4.03
C CYS A 119 -1.51 4.13 -3.12
N GLN A 120 -1.78 3.17 -2.23
CA GLN A 120 -0.74 2.54 -1.39
C GLN A 120 0.32 1.88 -2.27
N VAL A 121 -0.10 1.07 -3.26
CA VAL A 121 0.84 0.39 -4.18
C VAL A 121 1.70 1.41 -4.92
N VAL A 122 1.12 2.53 -5.37
CA VAL A 122 1.89 3.62 -5.99
C VAL A 122 2.89 4.24 -5.00
N MET A 123 2.48 4.55 -3.77
CA MET A 123 3.34 5.15 -2.75
C MET A 123 4.46 4.21 -2.27
N GLU A 124 4.22 2.91 -2.23
CA GLU A 124 5.25 1.91 -1.98
C GLU A 124 6.29 1.91 -3.12
N GLY A 125 5.84 2.01 -4.38
CA GLY A 125 6.71 2.18 -5.53
C GLY A 125 7.56 3.46 -5.48
N VAL A 126 6.95 4.59 -5.10
CA VAL A 126 7.64 5.88 -4.94
C VAL A 126 8.71 5.81 -3.85
N THR A 127 8.37 5.29 -2.68
CA THR A 127 9.34 5.20 -1.56
C THR A 127 10.43 4.18 -1.83
N PHE A 128 10.14 3.10 -2.56
CA PHE A 128 11.14 2.13 -3.00
C PHE A 128 12.12 2.74 -4.00
N ALA A 129 11.60 3.32 -5.10
CA ALA A 129 12.41 3.91 -6.16
C ALA A 129 13.21 5.14 -5.69
N GLY A 130 12.65 5.90 -4.74
CA GLY A 130 13.32 7.05 -4.13
C GLY A 130 14.36 6.68 -3.06
N GLY A 131 14.60 5.39 -2.78
CA GLY A 131 15.60 4.96 -1.81
C GLY A 131 15.31 5.43 -0.38
N PHE A 132 14.04 5.52 0.00
CA PHE A 132 13.65 5.94 1.34
C PHE A 132 14.08 4.90 2.38
N SER A 133 14.37 5.37 3.59
CA SER A 133 14.71 4.51 4.72
C SER A 133 13.60 3.49 5.02
N LEU A 134 13.99 2.38 5.65
CA LEU A 134 13.09 1.28 5.94
C LEU A 134 11.89 1.69 6.84
N PRO A 135 12.05 2.50 7.90
CA PRO A 135 10.91 2.98 8.69
C PRO A 135 9.91 3.78 7.87
N VAL A 136 10.38 4.65 6.97
CA VAL A 136 9.49 5.45 6.10
C VAL A 136 8.76 4.58 5.08
N ARG A 137 9.43 3.54 4.56
CA ARG A 137 8.79 2.55 3.68
C ARG A 137 7.74 1.72 4.41
N VAL A 138 7.91 1.44 5.71
CA VAL A 138 6.88 0.76 6.52
C VAL A 138 5.73 1.68 6.89
N PHE A 139 5.98 2.98 7.06
CA PHE A 139 4.94 3.96 7.34
C PHE A 139 3.84 3.95 6.26
N VAL A 140 4.20 3.84 4.97
CA VAL A 140 3.24 3.83 3.86
C VAL A 140 2.15 2.76 4.04
N PRO A 141 2.44 1.44 4.06
CA PRO A 141 1.40 0.43 4.22
C PRO A 141 0.65 0.58 5.54
N VAL A 142 1.30 1.01 6.63
CA VAL A 142 0.64 1.20 7.94
C VAL A 142 -0.41 2.31 7.87
N ALA A 143 -0.04 3.49 7.37
CA ALA A 143 -0.93 4.64 7.29
C ALA A 143 -2.11 4.37 6.35
N TYR A 144 -1.84 3.78 5.18
CA TYR A 144 -2.88 3.44 4.21
C TYR A 144 -3.81 2.33 4.74
N ASN A 145 -3.27 1.28 5.38
CA ASN A 145 -4.12 0.24 6.00
C ASN A 145 -4.99 0.84 7.11
N ALA A 146 -4.48 1.74 7.95
CA ALA A 146 -5.24 2.36 9.03
C ALA A 146 -6.43 3.16 8.50
N VAL A 147 -6.22 4.03 7.51
CA VAL A 147 -7.33 4.78 6.87
C VAL A 147 -8.27 3.83 6.12
N ARG A 148 -7.74 2.78 5.48
CA ARG A 148 -8.54 1.80 4.75
C ARG A 148 -9.46 0.98 5.66
N MET A 149 -9.11 0.78 6.94
CA MET A 149 -10.02 0.09 7.88
C MET A 149 -11.35 0.82 8.02
N TYR A 150 -11.33 2.16 8.04
CA TYR A 150 -12.54 2.97 8.05
C TYR A 150 -13.39 2.73 6.79
N ALA A 151 -12.78 2.80 5.61
CA ALA A 151 -13.45 2.58 4.33
C ALA A 151 -14.06 1.17 4.22
N VAL A 152 -13.34 0.13 4.63
CA VAL A 152 -13.83 -1.25 4.58
C VAL A 152 -14.95 -1.47 5.57
N PHE A 153 -14.86 -0.88 6.77
CA PHE A 153 -15.92 -0.99 7.76
C PHE A 153 -17.23 -0.36 7.26
N ASP A 154 -17.16 0.80 6.62
CA ASP A 154 -18.32 1.44 6.00
C ASP A 154 -18.87 0.63 4.82
N TRP A 155 -18.01 -0.02 4.02
CA TRP A 155 -18.46 -0.98 3.01
C TRP A 155 -19.22 -2.14 3.64
N VAL A 156 -18.67 -2.80 4.67
CA VAL A 156 -19.37 -3.90 5.37
C VAL A 156 -20.74 -3.46 5.89
N LYS A 157 -20.84 -2.29 6.52
CA LYS A 157 -22.14 -1.76 7.00
C LYS A 157 -23.17 -1.62 5.88
N SER A 158 -22.76 -1.08 4.73
CA SER A 158 -23.66 -0.93 3.59
C SER A 158 -24.17 -2.27 3.05
N GLU A 159 -23.33 -3.31 3.11
CA GLU A 159 -23.66 -4.65 2.61
C GLU A 159 -24.50 -5.48 3.56
N VAL A 160 -24.51 -5.15 4.86
CA VAL A 160 -25.48 -5.75 5.81
C VAL A 160 -26.91 -5.43 5.39
N VAL A 161 -27.14 -4.28 4.75
CA VAL A 161 -28.46 -3.86 4.27
C VAL A 161 -28.74 -4.35 2.84
N LYS A 162 -27.75 -4.29 1.94
CA LYS A 162 -27.94 -4.56 0.50
C LYS A 162 -27.61 -5.98 0.03
N GLY A 163 -26.75 -6.71 0.76
CA GLY A 163 -26.45 -8.14 0.55
C GLY A 163 -25.48 -8.52 -0.58
N GLY A 164 -25.37 -7.74 -1.68
CA GLY A 164 -24.67 -8.14 -2.91
C GLY A 164 -23.14 -8.32 -2.81
N GLY A 165 -22.47 -7.61 -1.91
CA GLY A 165 -21.02 -7.65 -1.70
C GLY A 165 -20.60 -8.07 -0.30
N ARG A 166 -21.52 -8.62 0.52
CA ARG A 166 -21.32 -8.90 1.95
C ARG A 166 -20.10 -9.77 2.24
N TRP A 167 -19.90 -10.85 1.48
CA TRP A 167 -18.77 -11.75 1.72
C TRP A 167 -17.45 -11.14 1.28
N LEU A 168 -17.46 -10.36 0.20
CA LEU A 168 -16.26 -9.70 -0.31
C LEU A 168 -15.79 -8.57 0.62
N SER A 169 -16.73 -7.76 1.14
CA SER A 169 -16.43 -6.70 2.09
C SER A 169 -15.92 -7.28 3.43
N LEU A 170 -16.54 -8.37 3.91
CA LEU A 170 -16.10 -9.05 5.13
C LEU A 170 -14.72 -9.70 4.96
N ALA A 171 -14.45 -10.35 3.82
CA ALA A 171 -13.13 -10.92 3.53
C ALA A 171 -12.05 -9.84 3.52
N ASN A 172 -12.34 -8.66 2.94
CA ASN A 172 -11.43 -7.52 2.98
C ASN A 172 -11.23 -7.00 4.41
N LEU A 173 -12.27 -6.94 5.24
CA LEU A 173 -12.15 -6.50 6.62
C LEU A 173 -11.23 -7.43 7.41
N VAL A 174 -11.44 -8.74 7.30
CA VAL A 174 -10.64 -9.75 8.01
C VAL A 174 -9.21 -9.77 7.51
N PHE A 175 -8.99 -9.84 6.19
CA PHE A 175 -7.65 -9.94 5.61
C PHE A 175 -6.82 -8.69 5.94
N TRP A 176 -7.34 -7.49 5.67
CA TRP A 176 -6.59 -6.26 5.88
C TRP A 176 -6.53 -5.85 7.36
N GLY A 177 -7.52 -6.25 8.17
CA GLY A 177 -7.45 -6.14 9.63
C GLY A 177 -6.33 -7.00 10.21
N PHE A 178 -6.24 -8.27 9.81
CA PHE A 178 -5.11 -9.13 10.16
C PHE A 178 -3.79 -8.58 9.64
N ASN A 179 -3.75 -8.08 8.40
CA ASN A 179 -2.56 -7.48 7.84
C ASN A 179 -2.04 -6.31 8.70
N LEU A 180 -2.93 -5.43 9.15
CA LEU A 180 -2.55 -4.28 9.99
C LEU A 180 -2.16 -4.72 11.41
N PHE A 181 -3.06 -5.39 12.11
CA PHE A 181 -2.93 -5.67 13.54
C PHE A 181 -2.15 -6.94 13.88
N GLY A 182 -2.09 -7.91 12.96
CA GLY A 182 -1.38 -9.17 13.13
C GLY A 182 0.01 -9.21 12.48
N PHE A 183 0.25 -8.40 11.45
CA PHE A 183 1.53 -8.42 10.72
C PHE A 183 2.27 -7.08 10.73
N LEU A 184 1.69 -6.01 10.19
CA LEU A 184 2.37 -4.74 9.99
C LEU A 184 2.83 -4.11 11.31
N LEU A 185 1.90 -3.92 12.25
CA LEU A 185 2.17 -3.29 13.55
C LEU A 185 3.05 -4.16 14.48
N PRO A 186 2.72 -5.45 14.74
CA PRO A 186 3.47 -6.23 15.72
C PRO A 186 4.77 -6.85 15.19
N VAL A 187 4.91 -7.06 13.87
CA VAL A 187 6.05 -7.81 13.30
C VAL A 187 6.89 -6.96 12.37
N TYR A 188 6.30 -6.37 11.33
CA TYR A 188 7.09 -5.72 10.28
C TYR A 188 7.70 -4.40 10.77
N MET A 189 6.91 -3.56 11.43
CA MET A 189 7.35 -2.27 11.96
C MET A 189 8.50 -2.41 12.98
N PRO A 190 8.41 -3.24 14.04
CA PRO A 190 9.50 -3.38 14.99
C PRO A 190 10.80 -3.87 14.35
N LYS A 191 10.71 -4.83 13.42
CA LYS A 191 11.89 -5.34 12.69
C LYS A 191 12.53 -4.27 11.81
N ALA A 192 11.72 -3.47 11.12
CA ALA A 192 12.20 -2.37 10.29
C ALA A 192 12.91 -1.29 11.10
N PHE A 193 12.35 -0.92 12.25
CA PHE A 193 12.92 0.09 13.13
C PHE A 193 14.21 -0.39 13.76
N LYS A 194 14.22 -1.63 14.30
CA LYS A 194 15.42 -2.24 14.86
C LYS A 194 16.58 -2.22 13.85
N LYS A 195 16.32 -2.71 12.62
CA LYS A 195 17.34 -2.72 11.56
C LYS A 195 17.87 -1.32 11.24
N TYR A 196 16.98 -0.33 11.17
CA TYR A 196 17.40 1.05 10.93
C TYR A 196 18.34 1.57 12.02
N TYR A 197 18.00 1.36 13.30
CA TYR A 197 18.85 1.83 14.40
C TYR A 197 20.15 1.05 14.55
N ASP A 198 20.15 -0.25 14.22
CA ASP A 198 21.39 -1.04 14.15
C ASP A 198 22.33 -0.45 13.07
N ASP A 199 21.81 -0.12 11.88
CA ASP A 199 22.57 0.53 10.80
C ASP A 199 23.10 1.94 11.18
N VAL A 200 22.40 2.68 12.05
CA VAL A 200 22.90 3.96 12.60
C VAL A 200 24.12 3.71 13.48
N LYS A 201 24.01 2.75 14.40
CA LYS A 201 25.07 2.44 15.37
C LYS A 201 26.37 2.01 14.69
N ASP A 202 26.26 1.20 13.64
CA ASP A 202 27.41 0.72 12.88
C ASP A 202 28.13 1.83 12.08
N LYS A 203 27.46 2.96 11.81
CA LYS A 203 28.07 4.14 11.14
C LYS A 203 28.76 5.09 12.11
N ASP A 204 28.33 5.10 13.36
CA ASP A 204 28.89 5.95 14.42
C ASP A 204 30.07 5.29 15.14
N THR A 205 30.37 4.02 14.85
CA THR A 205 31.50 3.24 15.38
C THR A 205 32.65 3.17 14.37
#